data_AF-A0A529PJ92-F1
#
_entry.id   AF-A0A529PJ92-F1
#
_cell.length_a   1.000
_cell.length_b   1.000
_cell.length_c   1.000
_cell.angle_alpha   90.00
_cell.angle_beta   90.00
_cell.angle_gamma   90.00
#
_symmetry.space_group_name_H-M   'P 1'
#
loop_
_entity.id
_entity.type
_entity.pdbx_description
1 polymer ?
#
loop_
_entity_poly.entity_id
_entity_poly.type
_entity_poly.pdbx_seq_one_letter_code
_entity_poly.pdbx_strand_id
1 'polypeptide(L)'
;ATRRTLITAFSLEYVLIGLATAVFALAAGGVAAWFVVAHIMTLPSHFMPEVAVATILFALLVTVGIGLAGTWRVLGHKAAPVLRNL
;
A
#
# COMPACT_ATOMS: atom_id res chain seq x y z
N ALA A 1 -3.95 -26.83 4.48
CA ALA A 1 -3.00 -25.73 4.75
C ALA A 1 -3.60 -24.79 5.80
N THR A 2 -2.90 -24.54 6.90
CA THR A 2 -3.37 -23.72 8.03
C THR A 2 -3.63 -22.27 7.58
N ARG A 3 -4.82 -21.73 7.87
CA ARG A 3 -5.26 -20.36 7.49
C ARG A 3 -4.22 -19.26 7.78
N ARG A 4 -3.41 -19.42 8.82
CA ARG A 4 -2.31 -18.51 9.16
C ARG A 4 -1.24 -18.41 8.07
N THR A 5 -0.86 -19.52 7.44
CA THR A 5 0.17 -19.57 6.40
C THR A 5 -0.24 -18.79 5.14
N LEU A 6 -1.52 -18.90 4.75
CA LEU A 6 -2.10 -18.14 3.64
C LEU A 6 -2.13 -16.64 3.93
N ILE A 7 -2.58 -16.24 5.13
CA ILE A 7 -2.64 -14.83 5.52
C ILE A 7 -1.22 -14.22 5.54
N THR A 8 -0.22 -14.94 6.06
CA THR A 8 1.16 -14.46 6.05
C THR A 8 1.75 -14.34 4.65
N ALA A 9 1.53 -15.31 3.77
CA ALA A 9 2.05 -15.27 2.41
C ALA A 9 1.43 -14.12 1.59
N PHE A 10 0.12 -13.94 1.67
CA PHE A 10 -0.56 -12.82 1.02
C PHE A 10 -0.18 -11.47 1.63
N SER A 11 -0.01 -11.38 2.95
CA SER A 11 0.45 -10.13 3.56
C SER A 11 1.82 -9.69 3.05
N LEU A 12 2.72 -10.64 2.79
CA LEU A 12 4.05 -10.36 2.25
C LEU A 12 3.97 -9.79 0.82
N GLU A 13 3.13 -10.38 -0.05
CA GLU A 13 2.91 -9.86 -1.41
C GLU A 13 2.34 -8.44 -1.39
N TYR A 14 1.30 -8.20 -0.60
CA TYR A 14 0.68 -6.87 -0.52
C TYR A 14 1.64 -5.83 0.07
N VAL A 15 2.46 -6.19 1.04
CA VAL A 15 3.49 -5.30 1.60
C VAL A 15 4.53 -4.97 0.54
N LEU A 16 4.98 -5.93 -0.28
CA LEU A 16 5.99 -5.69 -1.30
C LEU A 16 5.49 -4.72 -2.38
N ILE A 17 4.26 -4.93 -2.86
CA ILE A 17 3.63 -4.07 -3.88
C ILE A 17 3.34 -2.68 -3.28
N GLY A 18 2.84 -2.64 -2.04
CA GLY A 18 2.62 -1.39 -1.32
C GLY A 18 3.90 -0.59 -1.13
N LEU A 19 5.01 -1.25 -0.79
CA LEU A 19 6.34 -0.63 -0.65
C LEU A 19 6.83 -0.06 -1.97
N ALA A 20 6.73 -0.82 -3.06
CA ALA A 20 7.13 -0.36 -4.39
C ALA A 20 6.34 0.91 -4.80
N THR A 21 5.03 0.90 -4.55
CA THR A 21 4.15 2.04 -4.82
C THR A 21 4.51 3.25 -3.96
N ALA A 22 4.78 3.04 -2.67
CA ALA A 22 5.14 4.10 -1.74
C ALA A 22 6.47 4.76 -2.14
N VAL A 23 7.49 3.98 -2.50
CA VAL A 23 8.79 4.50 -2.99
C VAL A 23 8.59 5.34 -4.24
N PHE A 24 7.80 4.85 -5.21
CA PHE A 24 7.50 5.60 -6.43
C PHE A 24 6.78 6.91 -6.13
N ALA A 25 5.74 6.88 -5.29
CA ALA A 25 4.99 8.05 -4.89
C ALA A 25 5.86 9.09 -4.17
N LEU A 26 6.79 8.65 -3.32
CA LEU A 26 7.72 9.52 -2.62
C LEU A 26 8.69 10.22 -3.58
N ALA A 27 9.24 9.47 -4.54
CA ALA A 27 10.13 10.03 -5.54
C ALA A 27 9.40 11.03 -6.45
N ALA A 28 8.28 10.61 -7.05
CA ALA A 28 7.51 11.46 -7.97
C ALA A 28 6.89 12.66 -7.25
N GLY A 29 6.27 12.44 -6.09
CA GLY A 29 5.65 13.49 -5.28
C GLY A 29 6.68 14.44 -4.69
N GLY A 30 7.84 13.95 -4.26
CA GLY A 30 8.95 14.77 -3.78
C GLY A 30 9.51 15.68 -4.87
N VAL A 31 9.74 15.16 -6.08
CA VAL A 31 10.18 15.95 -7.23
C VAL A 31 9.13 16.99 -7.62
N ALA A 32 7.86 16.60 -7.68
CA ALA A 32 6.77 17.52 -8.00
C ALA A 32 6.62 18.63 -6.95
N ALA A 33 6.66 18.30 -5.66
CA ALA A 33 6.57 19.26 -4.58
C ALA A 33 7.76 20.24 -4.58
N TRP A 34 8.98 19.73 -4.77
CA TRP A 34 10.16 20.58 -4.89
C TRP A 34 10.04 21.54 -6.07
N PHE A 35 9.63 21.05 -7.24
CA PHE A 35 9.45 21.87 -8.43
C PHE A 35 8.40 22.97 -8.22
N VAL A 36 7.24 22.62 -7.67
CA VAL A 36 6.17 23.60 -7.41
C VAL A 36 6.62 24.64 -6.38
N VAL A 37 7.19 24.22 -5.25
CA VAL A 37 7.57 25.14 -4.17
C VAL A 37 8.73 26.06 -4.59
N ALA A 38 9.77 25.49 -5.21
CA ALA A 38 10.97 26.25 -5.57
C ALA A 38 10.80 27.09 -6.84
N HIS A 39 10.13 26.56 -7.87
CA HIS A 39 10.02 27.24 -9.17
C HIS A 39 8.71 28.03 -9.36
N ILE A 40 7.59 27.55 -8.83
CA ILE A 40 6.29 28.22 -9.03
C ILE A 40 6.01 29.20 -7.89
N MET A 41 6.22 28.76 -6.64
CA MET A 41 5.91 29.58 -5.47
C MET A 41 7.09 30.44 -5.00
N THR A 42 8.31 30.23 -5.51
CA THR A 42 9.54 30.93 -5.10
C THR A 42 9.77 30.94 -3.58
N LEU A 43 9.25 29.91 -2.88
CA LEU A 43 9.38 29.75 -1.44
C LEU A 43 10.60 28.87 -1.13
N PRO A 44 11.24 29.04 0.04
CA PRO A 44 12.32 28.15 0.47
C PRO A 44 11.77 26.73 0.66
N SER A 45 12.11 25.84 -0.28
CA SER A 45 11.79 24.42 -0.20
C SER A 45 12.60 23.78 0.93
N HIS A 46 11.90 23.30 1.96
CA HIS A 46 12.48 22.50 3.03
C HIS A 46 11.93 21.09 2.92
N PHE A 47 12.82 20.10 2.91
CA PHE A 47 12.41 18.71 2.89
C PHE A 47 11.93 18.33 4.30
N MET A 48 10.66 17.94 4.44
CA MET A 48 10.08 17.53 5.72
C MET A 48 10.08 16.00 5.81
N PRO A 49 11.12 15.37 6.40
CA PRO A 49 11.23 13.91 6.48
C PRO A 49 10.08 13.29 7.28
N GLU A 50 9.53 14.00 8.25
CA GLU A 50 8.37 13.55 9.04
C GLU A 50 7.13 13.36 8.17
N VAL A 51 6.86 14.29 7.24
CA VAL A 51 5.75 14.20 6.29
C VAL A 51 5.97 13.05 5.29
N ALA A 52 7.21 12.88 4.82
CA ALA A 52 7.57 11.76 3.94
C ALA A 52 7.30 10.40 4.60
N VAL A 53 7.76 10.22 5.84
CA VAL A 53 7.55 9.00 6.62
C VAL A 53 6.05 8.77 6.89
N ALA A 54 5.32 9.79 7.32
CA ALA A 54 3.88 9.69 7.54
C ALA A 54 3.12 9.29 6.26
N THR A 55 3.52 9.83 5.11
CA THR A 55 2.92 9.51 3.81
C THR A 55 3.17 8.06 3.42
N ILE A 56 4.40 7.55 3.57
CA ILE A 56 4.72 6.13 3.34
C ILE A 56 3.88 5.24 4.24
N LEU A 57 3.87 5.52 5.55
CA LEU A 57 3.16 4.71 6.53
C LEU A 57 1.67 4.67 6.24
N PHE A 58 1.07 5.81 5.89
CA PHE A 58 -0.33 5.90 5.53
C PHE A 58 -0.63 5.11 4.25
N ALA A 59 0.19 5.27 3.20
CA ALA A 59 0.02 4.53 1.95
C ALA A 59 0.09 3.02 2.17
N LEU A 60 1.10 2.54 2.91
CA LEU A 60 1.25 1.13 3.27
C LEU A 60 0.05 0.61 4.06
N LEU A 61 -0.39 1.36 5.07
CA LEU A 61 -1.52 0.98 5.92
C LEU A 61 -2.82 0.84 5.11
N VAL A 62 -3.05 1.76 4.17
CA VAL A 62 -4.21 1.72 3.27
C VAL A 62 -4.09 0.54 2.29
N THR A 63 -2.96 0.37 1.59
CA THR A 63 -2.79 -0.70 0.60
C THR A 63 -2.90 -2.08 1.23
N VAL A 64 -2.17 -2.31 2.33
CA VAL A 64 -2.16 -3.60 3.03
C VAL A 64 -3.50 -3.83 3.72
N GLY A 65 -4.08 -2.80 4.36
CA GLY A 65 -5.38 -2.89 5.03
C GLY A 65 -6.51 -3.26 4.07
N ILE A 66 -6.56 -2.60 2.90
CA ILE A 66 -7.55 -2.92 1.85
C ILE A 66 -7.27 -4.30 1.24
N GLY A 67 -6.01 -4.64 0.95
CA GLY A 67 -5.62 -5.94 0.40
C GLY A 67 -5.99 -7.12 1.33
N LEU A 68 -5.76 -6.97 2.63
CA LEU A 68 -6.17 -7.96 3.64
C LEU A 68 -7.69 -8.00 3.83
N ALA A 69 -8.37 -6.86 3.87
CA ALA A 69 -9.83 -6.82 3.98
C ALA A 69 -10.50 -7.53 2.78
N GLY A 70 -9.97 -7.34 1.57
CA GLY A 70 -10.43 -8.01 0.36
C GLY A 70 -10.23 -9.53 0.42
N THR A 71 -9.04 -9.99 0.82
CA THR A 71 -8.76 -11.44 0.94
C THR A 71 -9.58 -12.11 2.04
N TRP A 72 -9.83 -11.45 3.18
CA TRP A 72 -10.71 -11.97 4.23
C TRP A 72 -12.17 -12.09 3.78
N ARG A 73 -12.65 -11.14 2.97
CA ARG A 73 -14.01 -11.20 2.39
C ARG A 73 -14.17 -12.34 1.39
N VAL A 74 -13.14 -12.62 0.59
CA VAL A 74 -13.13 -13.71 -0.40
C VAL A 74 -13.01 -15.08 0.27
N LEU A 75 -12.13 -15.23 1.27
CA LEU A 75 -11.99 -16.46 2.06
C LEU A 75 -13.16 -16.71 3.03
N GLY A 76 -13.93 -15.67 3.36
CA GLY A 76 -15.17 -15.76 4.14
C GLY A 76 -16.33 -16.45 3.40
N HIS A 77 -16.24 -16.60 2.07
CA HIS A 77 -17.18 -17.44 1.33
C HIS A 77 -16.76 -18.90 1.46
N LYS A 78 -17.61 -19.71 2.11
CA LYS A 78 -17.45 -21.17 2.17
C LYS A 78 -17.20 -21.70 0.76
N ALA A 79 -16.01 -22.24 0.52
CA ALA A 79 -15.63 -23.01 -0.66
C ALA A 79 -16.36 -24.39 -0.71
N ALA A 80 -17.66 -24.41 -0.44
CA ALA A 80 -18.46 -25.63 -0.32
C ALA A 80 -19.41 -25.91 -1.51
N PRO A 81 -19.95 -24.95 -2.30
CA PRO A 81 -20.88 -25.32 -3.37
C PRO A 81 -20.23 -25.53 -4.74
N VAL A 82 -18.92 -25.28 -4.93
CA VAL A 82 -18.29 -25.41 -6.26
C VAL A 82 -17.81 -26.83 -6.59
N LEU A 83 -17.66 -27.71 -5.58
CA LEU A 83 -17.31 -29.12 -5.78
C LEU A 83 -18.52 -30.06 -5.88
N ARG A 84 -19.76 -29.55 -5.84
CA ARG A 84 -20.98 -30.39 -5.78
C ARG A 84 -21.66 -30.64 -7.14
N ASN A 85 -21.12 -30.13 -8.25
CA ASN A 85 -21.67 -30.31 -9.60
C ASN A 85 -20.57 -30.65 -10.64
N LEU A 86 -19.61 -31.50 -10.27
CA LEU A 86 -18.80 -32.24 -11.26
C LEU A 86 -19.16 -33.71 -11.16
#